data_AF-A0A1I5Y9H9-F1
#
_entry.id   AF-A0A1I5Y9H9-F1
#
_cell.length_a   1.000
_cell.length_b   1.000
_cell.length_c   1.000
_cell.angle_alpha   90.00
_cell.angle_beta   90.00
_cell.angle_gamma   90.00
#
_symmetry.space_group_name_H-M   'P 1'
#
loop_
_entity.id
_entity.type
_entity.pdbx_description
1 polymer ?
#
loop_
_entity_poly.entity_id
_entity_poly.type
_entity_poly.pdbx_seq_one_letter_code
_entity_poly.pdbx_strand_id
1 'polypeptide(L)'
;MTKEILMHRLKQYALGYARLVLRLPYNIVNKNYADQGNRSASSSTANYRAACRAKSHADFINKLKIVEEELDESIFFLEMIVELNPSFGESINLLHKEGDELLAIIVASLKTLHNKKL
;
A
#
# COMPACT_ATOMS: atom_id res chain seq x y z
N MET A 1 11.76 8.03 -10.53
CA MET A 1 10.29 8.06 -10.64
C MET A 1 9.80 9.43 -10.18
N THR A 2 8.87 10.07 -10.90
CA THR A 2 8.29 11.36 -10.46
C THR A 2 7.20 11.15 -9.40
N LYS A 3 6.84 12.21 -8.67
CA LYS A 3 5.76 12.15 -7.67
C LYS A 3 4.42 11.79 -8.30
N GLU A 4 4.14 12.28 -9.51
CA GLU A 4 2.89 12.03 -10.24
C GLU A 4 2.75 10.56 -10.61
N ILE A 5 3.85 9.94 -11.07
CA ILE A 5 3.87 8.51 -11.40
C ILE A 5 3.64 7.68 -10.14
N LEU A 6 4.33 7.98 -9.03
CA LEU A 6 4.16 7.23 -7.79
C LEU A 6 2.75 7.40 -7.19
N MET A 7 2.20 8.63 -7.21
CA MET A 7 0.80 8.88 -6.82
C MET A 7 -0.18 8.06 -7.67
N HIS A 8 0.06 7.96 -8.98
CA HIS A 8 -0.78 7.18 -9.87
C HIS A 8 -0.70 5.69 -9.54
N ARG A 9 0.52 5.14 -9.35
CA ARG A 9 0.72 3.73 -9.00
C ARG A 9 0.05 3.36 -7.68
N LEU A 10 0.26 4.14 -6.61
CA LEU A 10 -0.44 3.95 -5.32
C LEU A 10 -1.97 3.94 -5.47
N LYS A 11 -2.51 4.89 -6.26
CA LYS A 11 -3.95 4.92 -6.55
C LYS A 11 -4.40 3.65 -7.29
N GLN A 12 -3.65 3.17 -8.28
CA GLN A 12 -4.00 1.94 -9.00
C GLN A 12 -3.92 0.72 -8.10
N TYR A 13 -2.94 0.66 -7.20
CA TYR A 13 -2.83 -0.37 -6.18
C TYR A 13 -4.07 -0.41 -5.28
N ALA A 14 -4.46 0.73 -4.69
CA ALA A 14 -5.65 0.82 -3.85
C ALA A 14 -6.95 0.44 -4.60
N LEU A 15 -7.10 0.87 -5.86
CA LEU A 15 -8.25 0.47 -6.69
C LEU A 15 -8.21 -1.01 -7.09
N GLY A 16 -7.02 -1.57 -7.28
CA GLY A 16 -6.80 -2.98 -7.51
C GLY A 16 -7.25 -3.82 -6.31
N TYR A 17 -6.86 -3.39 -5.10
CA TYR A 17 -7.31 -3.98 -3.85
C TYR A 17 -8.84 -3.93 -3.73
N ALA A 18 -9.45 -2.76 -3.94
CA ALA A 18 -10.91 -2.63 -3.88
C ALA A 18 -11.63 -3.56 -4.89
N ARG A 19 -11.08 -3.70 -6.10
CA ARG A 19 -11.62 -4.63 -7.11
C ARG A 19 -11.47 -6.10 -6.72
N LEU A 20 -10.40 -6.48 -6.02
CA LEU A 20 -10.27 -7.81 -5.43
C LEU A 20 -11.38 -8.03 -4.39
N VAL A 21 -11.57 -7.09 -3.46
CA VAL A 21 -12.59 -7.18 -2.40
C VAL A 21 -13.99 -7.36 -2.96
N LEU A 22 -14.35 -6.63 -4.03
CA LEU A 22 -15.64 -6.77 -4.70
C LEU A 22 -15.91 -8.17 -5.28
N ARG A 23 -14.86 -8.96 -5.52
CA ARG A 23 -14.96 -10.30 -6.12
C ARG A 23 -14.84 -11.42 -5.09
N LEU A 24 -14.36 -11.14 -3.88
CA LEU A 24 -14.19 -12.16 -2.85
C LEU A 24 -15.55 -12.72 -2.40
N PRO A 25 -15.66 -14.04 -2.17
CA PRO A 25 -16.88 -14.62 -1.64
C PRO A 25 -17.11 -14.08 -0.22
N TYR A 26 -18.34 -13.65 0.05
CA TYR A 26 -18.69 -13.10 1.34
C TYR A 26 -18.68 -14.19 2.42
N ASN A 27 -17.86 -13.97 3.44
CA ASN A 27 -17.91 -14.65 4.74
C ASN A 27 -17.23 -13.75 5.78
N ILE A 28 -17.38 -14.08 7.08
CA ILE A 28 -16.86 -13.25 8.18
C ILE A 28 -15.35 -13.03 8.10
N VAL A 29 -14.58 -14.05 7.69
CA VAL A 29 -13.12 -14.00 7.63
C VAL A 29 -12.66 -13.13 6.47
N ASN A 30 -13.18 -13.39 5.27
CA ASN A 30 -12.90 -12.59 4.09
C ASN A 30 -13.31 -11.13 4.31
N LYS A 31 -14.48 -10.87 4.90
CA LYS A 31 -14.90 -9.51 5.23
C LYS A 31 -13.88 -8.80 6.11
N ASN A 32 -13.43 -9.45 7.18
CA ASN A 32 -12.53 -8.82 8.15
C ASN A 32 -11.15 -8.54 7.55
N TYR A 33 -10.55 -9.50 6.83
CA TYR A 33 -9.25 -9.30 6.19
C TYR A 33 -9.32 -8.31 5.02
N ALA A 34 -10.38 -8.39 4.21
CA ALA A 34 -10.62 -7.45 3.13
C ALA A 34 -10.82 -6.02 3.65
N ASP A 35 -11.60 -5.83 4.71
CA ASP A 35 -11.86 -4.51 5.30
C ASP A 35 -10.55 -3.87 5.79
N GLN A 36 -9.70 -4.64 6.48
CA GLN A 36 -8.42 -4.13 7.00
C GLN A 36 -7.45 -3.81 5.86
N GLY A 37 -7.19 -4.75 4.95
CA GLY A 37 -6.23 -4.52 3.87
C GLY A 37 -6.70 -3.47 2.85
N ASN A 38 -8.01 -3.33 2.60
CA ASN A 38 -8.52 -2.28 1.71
C ASN A 38 -8.36 -0.89 2.34
N ARG A 39 -8.51 -0.79 3.67
CA ARG A 39 -8.27 0.46 4.39
C ARG A 39 -6.80 0.83 4.38
N SER A 40 -5.89 -0.11 4.63
CA SER A 40 -4.46 0.17 4.62
C SER A 40 -3.93 0.53 3.22
N ALA A 41 -4.37 -0.19 2.17
CA ALA A 41 -4.06 0.17 0.78
C ALA A 41 -4.56 1.58 0.41
N SER A 42 -5.75 1.97 0.89
CA SER A 42 -6.29 3.32 0.68
C SER A 42 -5.55 4.38 1.51
N SER A 43 -5.17 4.04 2.74
CA SER A 43 -4.45 4.89 3.68
C SER A 43 -3.06 5.24 3.17
N SER A 44 -2.32 4.28 2.61
CA SER A 44 -1.00 4.53 2.01
C SER A 44 -1.08 5.58 0.89
N THR A 45 -2.10 5.50 0.03
CA THR A 45 -2.35 6.51 -1.02
C THR A 45 -2.68 7.88 -0.43
N ALA A 46 -3.55 7.93 0.58
CA ALA A 46 -3.95 9.19 1.23
C ALA A 46 -2.76 9.86 1.94
N ASN A 47 -1.97 9.09 2.68
CA ASN A 47 -0.80 9.57 3.40
C ASN A 47 0.33 10.01 2.45
N TYR A 48 0.55 9.33 1.33
CA TYR A 48 1.53 9.78 0.34
C TYR A 48 1.11 11.11 -0.30
N ARG A 49 -0.18 11.30 -0.58
CA ARG A 49 -0.71 12.61 -1.04
C ARG A 49 -0.54 13.70 0.00
N ALA A 50 -0.68 13.37 1.28
CA ALA A 50 -0.42 14.30 2.37
C ALA A 50 1.08 14.61 2.51
N ALA A 51 1.96 13.62 2.31
CA ALA A 51 3.41 13.79 2.30
C ALA A 51 3.84 14.76 1.18
N CYS A 52 3.24 14.64 0.00
CA CYS A 52 3.47 15.57 -1.11
C CYS A 52 3.06 17.03 -0.81
N ARG A 53 2.36 17.28 0.30
CA ARG A 53 1.97 18.61 0.81
C ARG A 53 2.56 18.89 2.19
N ALA A 54 3.62 18.16 2.58
CA ALA A 54 4.25 18.30 3.87
C ALA A 54 4.75 19.72 4.11
N LYS A 55 4.65 20.17 5.37
CA LYS A 55 5.01 21.54 5.76
C LYS A 55 6.48 21.68 6.15
N SER A 56 7.18 20.56 6.33
CA SER A 56 8.60 20.50 6.68
C SER A 56 9.20 19.16 6.27
N HIS A 57 10.52 19.05 6.33
CA HIS A 57 11.25 17.81 6.07
C HIS A 57 10.88 16.70 7.07
N ALA A 58 10.78 17.04 8.36
CA ALA A 58 10.38 16.09 9.40
C ALA A 58 8.94 15.60 9.20
N ASP A 59 8.03 16.49 8.81
CA ASP A 59 6.65 16.15 8.50
C ASP A 59 6.53 15.23 7.27
N PHE A 60 7.37 15.46 6.26
CA PHE A 60 7.45 14.60 5.08
C PHE A 60 7.90 13.19 5.44
N ILE A 61 8.98 13.05 6.22
CA ILE A 61 9.48 11.76 6.68
C ILE A 61 8.43 11.03 7.52
N ASN A 62 7.79 11.73 8.47
CA ASN A 62 6.78 11.12 9.33
C ASN A 62 5.61 10.53 8.51
N LYS A 63 5.12 11.28 7.51
CA LYS A 63 4.06 10.79 6.64
C LYS A 63 4.50 9.63 5.75
N LEU A 64 5.75 9.64 5.26
CA LEU A 64 6.28 8.52 4.48
C LEU A 64 6.42 7.23 5.30
N LYS A 65 6.74 7.31 6.60
CA LYS A 65 6.73 6.13 7.49
C LYS A 65 5.33 5.54 7.63
N ILE A 66 4.30 6.38 7.73
CA ILE A 66 2.91 5.91 7.73
C ILE A 66 2.61 5.20 6.40
N VAL A 67 3.07 5.74 5.26
CA VAL A 67 2.89 5.05 3.95
C VAL A 67 3.58 3.69 3.92
N GLU A 68 4.78 3.57 4.50
CA GLU A 68 5.52 2.31 4.63
C GLU A 68 4.73 1.28 5.45
N GLU A 69 4.28 1.65 6.65
CA GLU A 69 3.48 0.79 7.54
C GLU A 69 2.18 0.31 6.87
N GLU A 70 1.47 1.21 6.22
CA GLU A 70 0.18 0.91 5.57
C GLU A 70 0.33 0.05 4.30
N LEU A 71 1.45 0.18 3.59
CA LEU A 71 1.77 -0.72 2.46
C LEU A 71 2.07 -2.12 2.97
N ASP A 72 2.95 -2.25 3.96
CA ASP A 72 3.30 -3.54 4.56
C ASP A 72 2.06 -4.26 5.11
N GLU A 73 1.20 -3.56 5.85
CA GLU A 73 -0.05 -4.11 6.35
C GLU A 73 -0.98 -4.57 5.21
N SER A 74 -1.09 -3.79 4.14
CA SER A 74 -1.91 -4.19 2.98
C SER A 74 -1.39 -5.44 2.28
N ILE A 75 -0.07 -5.61 2.19
CA ILE A 75 0.58 -6.79 1.60
C ILE A 75 0.34 -8.02 2.47
N PHE A 76 0.52 -7.88 3.79
CA PHE A 76 0.19 -8.93 4.76
C PHE A 76 -1.25 -9.44 4.58
N PHE A 77 -2.24 -8.56 4.42
CA PHE A 77 -3.62 -9.01 4.21
C PHE A 77 -3.84 -9.71 2.86
N LEU A 78 -3.07 -9.39 1.81
CA LEU A 78 -3.10 -10.17 0.56
C LEU A 78 -2.62 -11.61 0.79
N GLU A 79 -1.57 -11.80 1.58
CA GLU A 79 -1.05 -13.12 1.96
C GLU A 79 -2.11 -13.93 2.73
N MET A 80 -2.80 -13.29 3.68
CA MET A 80 -3.89 -13.94 4.42
C MET A 80 -5.09 -14.30 3.53
N ILE A 81 -5.43 -13.42 2.58
CA ILE A 81 -6.58 -13.62 1.69
C ILE A 81 -6.30 -14.75 0.68
N VAL A 82 -5.08 -14.85 0.13
CA VAL A 82 -4.78 -15.87 -0.90
C VAL A 82 -4.82 -17.28 -0.34
N GLU A 83 -4.35 -17.49 0.89
CA GLU A 83 -4.41 -18.80 1.57
C GLU A 83 -5.85 -19.31 1.73
N LEU A 84 -6.80 -18.40 1.92
CA LEU A 84 -8.22 -18.72 2.07
C LEU A 84 -8.98 -18.73 0.73
N ASN A 85 -8.42 -18.14 -0.31
CA ASN A 85 -9.07 -17.93 -1.60
C ASN A 85 -8.11 -18.24 -2.78
N PRO A 86 -7.59 -19.48 -2.90
CA PRO A 86 -6.53 -19.82 -3.87
C PRO A 86 -6.95 -19.61 -5.33
N SER A 87 -8.25 -19.63 -5.63
CA SER A 87 -8.78 -19.30 -6.97
C SER A 87 -8.49 -17.87 -7.42
N PHE A 88 -8.13 -16.96 -6.50
CA PHE A 88 -7.74 -15.59 -6.79
C PHE A 88 -6.22 -15.39 -6.86
N GLY A 89 -5.43 -16.46 -6.70
CA GLY A 89 -3.97 -16.40 -6.55
C GLY A 89 -3.25 -15.58 -7.61
N GLU A 90 -3.61 -15.73 -8.90
CA GLU A 90 -3.00 -14.92 -9.97
C GLU A 90 -3.25 -13.42 -9.77
N SER A 91 -4.50 -13.04 -9.48
CA SER A 91 -4.85 -11.63 -9.27
C SER A 91 -4.25 -11.05 -7.99
N ILE A 92 -4.12 -11.86 -6.94
CA ILE A 92 -3.49 -11.46 -5.69
C ILE A 92 -1.99 -11.31 -5.87
N ASN A 93 -1.32 -12.24 -6.56
CA ASN A 93 0.12 -12.18 -6.83
C ASN A 93 0.51 -10.93 -7.64
N LEU A 94 -0.33 -10.51 -8.58
CA LEU A 94 -0.11 -9.25 -9.31
C LEU A 94 -0.22 -8.03 -8.39
N LEU A 95 -1.17 -8.01 -7.47
CA LEU A 95 -1.32 -6.92 -6.49
C LEU A 95 -0.17 -6.93 -5.48
N HIS A 96 0.16 -8.10 -4.94
CA HIS A 96 1.25 -8.32 -3.98
C HIS A 96 2.56 -7.80 -4.56
N LYS A 97 2.91 -8.20 -5.80
CA LYS A 97 4.09 -7.70 -6.49
C LYS A 97 4.12 -6.17 -6.65
N GLU A 98 3.00 -5.54 -7.02
CA GLU A 98 2.93 -4.08 -7.09
C GLU A 98 3.11 -3.44 -5.70
N GLY A 99 2.52 -4.04 -4.67
CA GLY A 99 2.69 -3.65 -3.27
C GLY A 99 4.16 -3.68 -2.84
N ASP A 100 4.85 -4.79 -3.09
CA ASP A 100 6.28 -4.96 -2.80
C ASP A 100 7.15 -3.91 -3.51
N GLU A 101 6.88 -3.66 -4.79
CA GLU A 101 7.59 -2.63 -5.54
C GLU A 101 7.37 -1.24 -4.91
N LEU A 102 6.11 -0.89 -4.60
CA LEU A 102 5.75 0.37 -3.95
C LEU A 102 6.43 0.50 -2.59
N LEU A 103 6.41 -0.55 -1.77
CA LEU A 103 7.04 -0.58 -0.45
C LEU A 103 8.56 -0.35 -0.59
N ALA A 104 9.22 -1.08 -1.49
CA ALA A 104 10.65 -0.92 -1.75
C ALA A 104 11.02 0.52 -2.16
N ILE A 105 10.18 1.17 -2.97
CA ILE A 105 10.37 2.58 -3.37
C ILE A 105 10.26 3.52 -2.16
N ILE A 106 9.27 3.31 -1.28
CA ILE A 106 9.07 4.14 -0.09
C ILE A 106 10.23 3.94 0.90
N VAL A 107 10.64 2.71 1.16
CA VAL A 107 11.80 2.35 2.00
C VAL A 107 13.08 3.00 1.46
N ALA A 108 13.34 2.90 0.15
CA ALA A 108 14.50 3.52 -0.48
C ALA A 108 14.47 5.07 -0.37
N SER A 109 13.28 5.66 -0.49
CA SER A 109 13.08 7.10 -0.31
C SER A 109 13.41 7.53 1.12
N LEU A 110 12.91 6.81 2.12
CA LEU A 110 13.19 7.06 3.54
C LEU A 110 14.69 6.92 3.86
N LYS A 111 15.36 5.87 3.38
CA LYS A 111 16.81 5.68 3.52
C LYS A 111 17.61 6.85 2.93
N THR A 112 17.20 7.34 1.76
CA THR A 112 17.85 8.48 1.10
C THR A 112 17.70 9.77 1.91
N LEU A 113 16.54 9.99 2.53
CA LEU A 113 16.28 11.16 3.39
C LEU A 113 17.07 11.09 4.70
N HIS A 114 17.32 9.90 5.23
CA HIS A 114 18.10 9.70 6.45
C HIS A 114 19.60 9.90 6.24
N ASN A 115 20.12 9.50 5.07
CA ASN A 115 21.54 9.63 4.72
C ASN A 115 21.94 11.06 4.33
N LYS A 116 20.98 11.91 3.96
CA LYS A 116 21.19 13.36 3.84
C LYS A 116 21.23 13.98 5.24
N LYS A 117 22.34 13.79 5.95
CA LYS A 117 22.72 14.74 7.03
C LYS A 117 22.93 16.11 6.36
N LEU A 118 22.04 17.05 6.69
CA LEU A 118 22.32 18.48 6.61
C LEU A 118 23.14 18.87 7.85
#